data_AF-A0A363U0G1-F1
#
_entry.id   AF-A0A363U0G1-F1
#
_cell.length_a   1.000
_cell.length_b   1.000
_cell.length_c   1.000
_cell.angle_alpha   90.00
_cell.angle_beta   90.00
_cell.angle_gamma   90.00
#
_symmetry.space_group_name_H-M   'P 1'
#
loop_
_entity.id
_entity.type
_entity.pdbx_description
1 polymer ?
#
loop_
_entity_poly.entity_id
_entity_poly.type
_entity_poly.pdbx_seq_one_letter_code
_entity_poly.pdbx_strand_id
1 'polypeptide(L)'
;MRNRRLLFLSALLLAAALTPGCGAHKMTQADKDRMDSIGAKIVKAEQMGAKECAPKELAYAKVERDNAYHEASEFWENAGPFYAAADKAADDLLAKTIPCWQAKQVKPVPAAPSVSLSANPAAVDAGKCATLAWSSTNATGATIEPGIGSVAPSGSRQVCPDKTTKYTITATGAGGSQMASETVTVAAAAPPPPPPPPAAAKVIDRLAIHVNFDTAKSDIRKADIPELQKAIDFVKKYPGNKISVEGHTDSRGAAKYNQALSERRAEAVKNYLVKNGNVKAENIQSAGFGETKPIADNKTKQGQFKNRRVEILILSD
;
A
#
# COMPACT_ATOMS: atom_id res chain seq x y z
N MET A 1 128.86 23.10 26.23
CA MET A 1 129.67 22.18 25.39
C MET A 1 128.67 21.23 24.74
N ARG A 2 128.45 21.08 23.42
CA ARG A 2 129.17 21.25 22.14
C ARG A 2 128.03 21.39 21.08
N ASN A 3 127.90 22.46 20.28
CA ASN A 3 128.41 22.62 18.89
C ASN A 3 128.64 21.30 18.13
N ARG A 4 128.31 21.10 16.84
CA ARG A 4 127.80 21.90 15.71
C ARG A 4 127.62 20.91 14.53
N ARG A 5 126.57 21.10 13.71
CA ARG A 5 126.43 20.96 12.23
C ARG A 5 127.14 19.83 11.43
N LEU A 6 126.38 19.23 10.48
CA LEU A 6 126.60 19.01 9.02
C LEU A 6 125.84 17.71 8.60
N LEU A 7 125.23 17.47 7.42
CA LEU A 7 124.77 18.19 6.21
C LEU A 7 124.13 17.11 5.29
N PHE A 8 123.02 17.44 4.60
CA PHE A 8 122.45 16.89 3.33
C PHE A 8 122.14 15.36 3.22
N LEU A 9 121.04 14.85 2.64
CA LEU A 9 120.38 15.16 1.36
C LEU A 9 118.94 14.55 1.30
N SER A 10 118.06 15.24 0.58
CA SER A 10 116.93 14.74 -0.26
C SER A 10 115.83 13.83 0.32
N ALA A 11 114.61 14.34 0.43
CA ALA A 11 113.51 14.01 -0.50
C ALA A 11 112.27 14.86 -0.17
N LEU A 12 111.87 15.65 -1.16
CA LEU A 12 110.62 16.39 -1.24
C LEU A 12 109.49 15.36 -1.47
N LEU A 13 108.44 15.35 -0.65
CA LEU A 13 107.12 14.94 -1.11
C LEU A 13 106.03 15.73 -0.37
N LEU A 14 105.22 16.35 -1.22
CA LEU A 14 104.16 17.30 -0.97
C LEU A 14 102.96 16.65 -0.28
N ALA A 15 102.16 17.50 0.35
CA ALA A 15 100.96 17.20 1.10
C ALA A 15 99.94 16.28 0.43
N ALA A 16 99.24 15.49 1.25
CA ALA A 16 97.86 15.12 1.03
C ALA A 16 97.16 15.03 2.40
N ALA A 17 96.47 16.11 2.78
CA ALA A 17 95.40 16.04 3.76
C ALA A 17 94.26 15.25 3.11
N LEU A 18 94.17 13.96 3.44
CA LEU A 18 93.03 13.12 3.06
C LEU A 18 91.86 13.45 4.00
N THR A 19 90.92 14.21 3.46
CA THR A 19 89.52 14.25 3.93
C THR A 19 88.99 12.83 4.11
N PRO A 20 88.26 12.50 5.20
CA PRO A 20 87.55 11.23 5.25
C PRO A 20 86.50 11.22 4.13
N GLY A 21 86.63 10.23 3.25
CA GLY A 21 85.94 10.14 1.98
C GLY A 21 84.45 9.78 2.10
N CYS A 22 83.77 10.06 0.99
CA CYS A 22 82.44 9.59 0.63
C CYS A 22 82.29 8.07 0.81
N GLY A 23 81.80 7.62 1.95
CA GLY A 23 81.12 6.33 2.07
C GLY A 23 79.62 6.57 1.98
N ALA A 24 78.90 5.84 1.13
CA ALA A 24 77.44 5.88 1.08
C ALA A 24 76.90 5.56 2.49
N HIS A 25 76.33 6.56 3.15
CA HIS A 25 75.84 6.41 4.51
C HIS A 25 74.53 5.62 4.49
N LYS A 26 74.39 4.63 5.38
CA LYS A 26 73.21 3.77 5.45
C LYS A 26 72.32 4.24 6.60
N MET A 27 71.04 4.51 6.33
CA MET A 27 70.03 4.81 7.36
C MET A 27 70.10 3.82 8.53
N THR A 28 69.96 4.34 9.75
CA THR A 28 69.85 3.50 10.95
C THR A 28 68.54 2.71 10.95
N GLN A 29 68.44 1.69 11.80
CA GLN A 29 67.18 0.96 11.94
C GLN A 29 66.05 1.87 12.47
N ALA A 30 66.35 2.76 13.41
CA ALA A 30 65.38 3.70 13.95
C ALA A 30 64.86 4.69 12.90
N ASP A 31 65.70 5.11 11.96
CA ASP A 31 65.29 5.97 10.84
C ASP A 31 64.35 5.23 9.87
N LYS A 32 64.66 3.96 9.58
CA LYS A 32 63.79 3.11 8.75
C LYS A 32 62.44 2.91 9.41
N ASP A 33 62.43 2.59 10.70
CA ASP A 33 61.20 2.38 11.46
C ASP A 33 60.31 3.64 11.47
N ARG A 34 60.91 4.83 11.57
CA ARG A 34 60.19 6.12 11.46
C ARG A 34 59.60 6.32 10.08
N MET A 35 60.38 6.10 9.02
CA MET A 35 59.91 6.24 7.65
C MET A 35 58.82 5.22 7.29
N ASP A 36 58.92 4.00 7.81
CA ASP A 36 57.90 2.98 7.68
C ASP A 36 56.60 3.40 8.40
N SER A 37 56.71 4.02 9.58
CA SER A 37 55.57 4.56 10.32
C SER A 37 54.84 5.67 9.54
N ILE A 38 55.60 6.63 9.00
CA ILE A 38 55.07 7.72 8.16
C ILE A 38 54.42 7.13 6.89
N GLY A 39 55.10 6.19 6.25
CA GLY A 39 54.59 5.45 5.09
C GLY A 39 53.27 4.74 5.40
N ALA A 40 53.17 4.09 6.56
CA ALA A 40 51.95 3.41 6.98
C ALA A 40 50.77 4.38 7.20
N LYS A 41 51.02 5.58 7.74
CA LYS A 41 49.98 6.64 7.85
C LYS A 41 49.44 7.05 6.48
N ILE A 42 50.34 7.27 5.51
CA ILE A 42 49.96 7.63 4.13
C ILE A 42 49.19 6.49 3.46
N VAL A 43 49.66 5.24 3.56
CA VAL A 43 48.98 4.05 3.01
C VAL A 43 47.59 3.89 3.63
N LYS A 44 47.46 4.08 4.95
CA LYS A 44 46.17 4.04 5.64
C LYS A 44 45.22 5.12 5.10
N ALA A 45 45.69 6.34 4.88
CA ALA A 45 44.87 7.39 4.28
C ALA A 45 44.44 7.03 2.84
N GLU A 46 45.33 6.45 2.03
CA GLU A 46 44.98 5.98 0.68
C GLU A 46 43.92 4.88 0.70
N GLN A 47 44.02 3.92 1.62
CA GLN A 47 42.99 2.88 1.84
C GLN A 47 41.64 3.49 2.27
N MET A 48 41.67 4.63 2.96
CA MET A 48 40.49 5.43 3.31
C MET A 48 40.03 6.37 2.18
N GLY A 49 40.58 6.27 0.98
CA GLY A 49 40.15 7.08 -0.17
C GLY A 49 40.70 8.51 -0.19
N ALA A 50 41.89 8.75 0.38
CA ALA A 50 42.55 10.06 0.38
C ALA A 50 42.67 10.72 -1.01
N LYS A 51 42.76 9.94 -2.09
CA LYS A 51 42.79 10.47 -3.46
C LYS A 51 41.57 11.33 -3.80
N GLU A 52 40.42 11.00 -3.21
CA GLU A 52 39.19 11.77 -3.39
C GLU A 52 38.95 12.74 -2.23
N CYS A 53 39.30 12.34 -1.01
CA CYS A 53 38.99 13.08 0.20
C CYS A 53 39.97 14.21 0.54
N ALA A 54 41.26 14.04 0.19
CA ALA A 54 42.34 14.96 0.52
C ALA A 54 43.49 14.87 -0.51
N PRO A 55 43.22 15.12 -1.81
CA PRO A 55 44.22 14.91 -2.87
C PRO A 55 45.46 15.79 -2.74
N LYS A 56 45.28 17.03 -2.22
CA LYS A 56 46.38 17.98 -2.05
C LYS A 56 47.30 17.54 -0.91
N GLU A 57 46.72 17.16 0.22
CA GLU A 57 47.42 16.66 1.39
C GLU A 57 48.10 15.32 1.09
N LEU A 58 47.50 14.47 0.25
CA LEU A 58 48.10 13.21 -0.17
C LEU A 58 49.35 13.45 -1.03
N ALA A 59 49.27 14.37 -1.99
CA ALA A 59 50.42 14.76 -2.80
C ALA A 59 51.52 15.38 -1.92
N TYR A 60 51.14 16.28 -1.00
CA TYR A 60 52.07 16.94 -0.10
C TYR A 60 52.78 15.95 0.85
N ALA A 61 52.04 15.04 1.49
CA ALA A 61 52.62 14.04 2.38
C ALA A 61 53.59 13.08 1.66
N LYS A 62 53.32 12.74 0.40
CA LYS A 62 54.25 11.95 -0.42
C LYS A 62 55.53 12.70 -0.73
N VAL A 63 55.43 13.98 -1.11
CA VAL A 63 56.59 14.84 -1.36
C VAL A 63 57.43 14.99 -0.09
N GLU A 64 56.83 15.28 1.06
CA GLU A 64 57.57 15.43 2.32
C GLU A 64 58.23 14.12 2.76
N ARG A 65 57.56 12.97 2.56
CA ARG A 65 58.17 11.66 2.82
C ARG A 65 59.36 11.40 1.90
N ASP A 66 59.25 11.69 0.61
CA ASP A 66 60.34 11.47 -0.35
C ASP A 66 61.51 12.44 -0.07
N ASN A 67 61.23 13.68 0.34
CA ASN A 67 62.22 14.65 0.81
C ASN A 67 62.95 14.16 2.08
N ALA A 68 62.21 13.67 3.08
CA ALA A 68 62.79 13.10 4.28
C ALA A 68 63.67 11.87 4.00
N TYR A 69 63.30 11.03 3.03
CA TYR A 69 64.12 9.90 2.59
C TYR A 69 65.44 10.36 1.95
N HIS A 70 65.37 11.37 1.08
CA HIS A 70 66.56 11.92 0.41
C HIS A 70 67.54 12.53 1.43
N GLU A 71 67.07 13.41 2.31
CA GLU A 71 67.89 14.07 3.32
C GLU A 71 68.48 13.09 4.33
N ALA A 72 67.73 12.05 4.70
CA ALA A 72 68.23 10.95 5.52
C ALA A 72 69.40 10.17 4.86
N SER A 73 69.44 10.13 3.53
CA SER A 73 70.49 9.44 2.77
C SER A 73 71.74 10.29 2.53
N GLU A 74 71.63 11.62 2.60
CA GLU A 74 72.73 12.55 2.31
C GLU A 74 73.32 13.23 3.56
N PHE A 75 72.49 13.65 4.53
CA PHE A 75 72.91 14.50 5.67
C PHE A 75 72.30 14.05 7.02
N TRP A 76 72.68 12.86 7.48
CA TRP A 76 72.05 12.16 8.62
C TRP A 76 71.99 12.94 9.95
N GLU A 77 72.98 13.79 10.27
CA GLU A 77 73.00 14.54 11.55
C GLU A 77 71.86 15.57 11.65
N ASN A 78 71.29 15.99 10.51
CA ASN A 78 70.27 17.03 10.43
C ASN A 78 68.94 16.56 9.82
N ALA A 79 68.71 15.25 9.70
CA ALA A 79 67.49 14.70 9.10
C ALA A 79 66.22 14.85 9.98
N GLY A 80 66.40 15.13 11.28
CA GLY A 80 65.31 15.22 12.27
C GLY A 80 64.13 16.13 11.90
N PRO A 81 64.36 17.38 11.46
CA PRO A 81 63.31 18.28 11.00
C PRO A 81 62.50 17.75 9.82
N PHE A 82 63.14 17.03 8.89
CA PHE A 82 62.46 16.46 7.72
C PHE A 82 61.55 15.30 8.10
N TYR A 83 61.97 14.42 9.02
CA TYR A 83 61.08 13.41 9.57
C TYR A 83 59.87 14.03 10.28
N ALA A 84 60.07 15.11 11.05
CA ALA A 84 58.98 15.80 11.71
C ALA A 84 58.01 16.46 10.71
N ALA A 85 58.52 17.04 9.63
CA ALA A 85 57.71 17.60 8.55
C ALA A 85 56.89 16.52 7.83
N ALA A 86 57.51 15.40 7.47
CA ALA A 86 56.86 14.27 6.83
C ALA A 86 55.81 13.60 7.72
N ASP A 87 56.10 13.43 9.01
CA ASP A 87 55.15 12.88 9.98
C ASP A 87 53.95 13.80 10.19
N LYS A 88 54.20 15.11 10.34
CA LYS A 88 53.14 16.12 10.41
C LYS A 88 52.27 16.13 9.15
N ALA A 89 52.87 16.05 7.97
CA ALA A 89 52.13 16.01 6.70
C ALA A 89 51.27 14.74 6.59
N ALA A 90 51.77 13.59 7.07
CA ALA A 90 51.00 12.35 7.12
C ALA A 90 49.85 12.40 8.14
N ASP A 91 50.03 13.07 9.28
CA ASP A 91 48.96 13.30 10.26
C ASP A 91 47.90 14.27 9.74
N ASP A 92 48.31 15.37 9.09
CA ASP A 92 47.39 16.33 8.46
C ASP A 92 46.57 15.65 7.36
N LEU A 93 47.19 14.77 6.56
CA LEU A 93 46.52 13.94 5.57
C LEU A 93 45.44 13.04 6.20
N LEU A 94 45.76 12.34 7.28
CA LEU A 94 44.78 11.52 8.01
C LEU A 94 43.66 12.38 8.59
N ALA A 95 43.98 13.52 9.20
CA ALA A 95 43.01 14.45 9.78
C ALA A 95 42.00 14.98 8.76
N LYS A 96 42.42 15.15 7.49
CA LYS A 96 41.51 15.53 6.38
C LYS A 96 40.76 14.33 5.80
N THR A 97 41.41 13.18 5.69
CA THR A 97 40.83 11.98 5.05
C THR A 97 39.75 11.34 5.93
N ILE A 98 39.97 11.20 7.22
CA ILE A 98 39.05 10.53 8.17
C ILE A 98 37.61 11.10 8.12
N PRO A 99 37.36 12.41 8.30
CA PRO A 99 36.00 12.93 8.34
C PRO A 99 35.29 12.81 6.99
N CYS A 100 36.00 12.97 5.86
CA CYS A 100 35.42 12.75 4.53
C CYS A 100 35.05 11.28 4.30
N TRP A 101 35.94 10.35 4.66
CA TRP A 101 35.66 8.92 4.57
C TRP A 101 34.47 8.52 5.45
N GLN A 102 34.40 9.04 6.68
CA GLN A 102 33.26 8.83 7.57
C GLN A 102 31.96 9.39 6.99
N ALA A 103 31.99 10.58 6.38
CA ALA A 103 30.81 11.17 5.73
C ALA A 103 30.36 10.38 4.49
N LYS A 104 31.30 9.74 3.78
CA LYS A 104 31.01 8.86 2.63
C LYS A 104 30.53 7.47 3.04
N GLN A 105 30.72 7.05 4.29
CA GLN A 105 30.11 5.82 4.77
C GLN A 105 28.59 6.01 4.81
N VAL A 106 27.89 5.31 3.93
CA VAL A 106 26.43 5.22 4.00
C VAL A 106 26.09 4.57 5.33
N LYS A 107 25.55 5.36 6.26
CA LYS A 107 24.99 4.82 7.50
C LYS A 107 24.00 3.74 7.08
N PRO A 108 24.11 2.49 7.60
CA PRO A 108 23.19 1.42 7.22
C PRO A 108 21.77 1.92 7.41
N VAL A 109 21.02 2.02 6.30
CA VAL A 109 19.62 2.45 6.37
C VAL A 109 18.91 1.35 7.17
N PRO A 110 18.28 1.68 8.32
CA PRO A 110 17.59 0.67 9.11
C PRO A 110 16.51 0.01 8.24
N ALA A 111 16.41 -1.31 8.32
CA ALA A 111 15.41 -2.04 7.55
C ALA A 111 14.00 -1.54 7.90
N ALA A 112 13.16 -1.35 6.88
CA ALA A 112 11.77 -0.95 7.07
C ALA A 112 11.02 -2.02 7.90
N PRO A 113 10.09 -1.62 8.78
CA PRO A 113 9.25 -2.57 9.48
C PRO A 113 8.32 -3.32 8.51
N SER A 114 7.95 -4.55 8.83
CA SER A 114 6.83 -5.24 8.18
C SER A 114 5.77 -5.54 9.22
N VAL A 115 4.49 -5.61 8.83
CA VAL A 115 3.40 -5.93 9.75
C VAL A 115 2.30 -6.72 9.06
N SER A 116 1.74 -7.68 9.78
CA SER A 116 0.57 -8.46 9.39
C SER A 116 -0.49 -8.37 10.49
N LEU A 117 -1.76 -8.36 10.08
CA LEU A 117 -2.92 -8.37 10.97
C LEU A 117 -3.92 -9.36 10.39
N SER A 118 -4.50 -10.20 11.25
CA SER A 118 -5.55 -11.15 10.89
C SER A 118 -6.63 -11.21 11.96
N ALA A 119 -7.82 -11.67 11.59
CA ALA A 119 -8.97 -11.79 12.48
C ALA A 119 -9.56 -13.20 12.37
N ASN A 120 -9.77 -13.85 13.51
CA ASN A 120 -10.38 -15.18 13.55
C ASN A 120 -11.47 -15.26 14.66
N PRO A 121 -12.73 -15.52 14.30
CA PRO A 121 -13.27 -15.56 12.93
C PRO A 121 -13.32 -14.17 12.28
N ALA A 122 -13.29 -14.09 10.95
CA ALA A 122 -13.43 -12.84 10.19
C ALA A 122 -14.87 -12.30 10.14
N ALA A 123 -15.86 -13.13 10.50
CA ALA A 123 -17.26 -12.78 10.62
C ALA A 123 -17.80 -13.21 11.99
N VAL A 124 -18.53 -12.31 12.65
CA VAL A 124 -19.15 -12.53 13.97
C VAL A 124 -20.58 -12.00 13.98
N ASP A 125 -21.48 -12.60 14.73
CA ASP A 125 -22.79 -12.00 14.99
C ASP A 125 -22.66 -10.78 15.92
N ALA A 126 -23.64 -9.89 15.92
CA ALA A 126 -23.66 -8.74 16.84
C ALA A 126 -23.49 -9.19 18.31
N GLY A 127 -22.51 -8.60 19.00
CA GLY A 127 -22.15 -8.97 20.38
C GLY A 127 -21.28 -10.21 20.53
N LYS A 128 -20.88 -10.87 19.44
CA LYS A 128 -19.85 -11.93 19.45
C LYS A 128 -18.46 -11.33 19.20
N CYS A 129 -17.44 -12.05 19.66
CA CYS A 129 -16.06 -11.56 19.63
C CYS A 129 -15.22 -12.31 18.59
N ALA A 130 -14.32 -11.58 17.95
CA ALA A 130 -13.25 -12.10 17.10
C ALA A 130 -11.90 -11.92 17.81
N THR A 131 -10.93 -12.77 17.49
CA THR A 131 -9.54 -12.58 17.94
C THR A 131 -8.74 -11.94 16.83
N LEU A 132 -8.22 -10.74 17.08
CA LEU A 132 -7.19 -10.15 16.23
C LEU A 132 -5.82 -10.72 16.62
N ALA A 133 -5.01 -11.09 15.63
CA ALA A 133 -3.63 -11.50 15.83
C ALA A 133 -2.73 -10.71 14.87
N TRP A 134 -1.57 -10.29 15.36
CA TRP A 134 -0.61 -9.53 14.56
C TRP A 134 0.83 -9.92 14.85
N SER A 135 1.66 -9.73 13.84
CA SER A 135 3.11 -9.87 13.96
C SER A 135 3.79 -8.82 13.11
N SER A 136 4.93 -8.33 13.59
CA SER A 136 5.77 -7.38 12.87
C SER A 136 7.25 -7.74 12.98
N THR A 137 8.04 -7.30 12.01
CA THR A 137 9.51 -7.37 12.04
C THR A 137 10.09 -5.97 11.92
N ASN A 138 11.27 -5.74 12.49
CA ASN A 138 11.95 -4.43 12.54
C ASN A 138 11.11 -3.27 13.14
N ALA A 139 10.04 -3.60 13.88
CA ALA A 139 9.20 -2.64 14.57
C ALA A 139 9.54 -2.60 16.06
N THR A 140 9.66 -1.40 16.60
CA THR A 140 9.86 -1.13 18.04
C THR A 140 8.56 -0.75 18.74
N GLY A 141 7.52 -0.43 17.98
CA GLY A 141 6.18 -0.14 18.49
C GLY A 141 5.10 -0.48 17.47
N ALA A 142 3.89 -0.71 17.96
CA ALA A 142 2.71 -0.91 17.13
C ALA A 142 1.48 -0.23 17.75
N THR A 143 0.55 0.20 16.90
CA THR A 143 -0.72 0.81 17.31
C THR A 143 -1.84 0.25 16.46
N ILE A 144 -2.97 -0.14 17.07
CA ILE A 144 -4.14 -0.63 16.35
C ILE A 144 -5.32 0.33 16.56
N GLU A 145 -5.96 0.71 15.46
CA GLU A 145 -7.16 1.52 15.43
C GLU A 145 -8.28 0.79 14.68
N PRO A 146 -9.57 1.01 15.01
CA PRO A 146 -10.05 1.86 16.09
C PRO A 146 -10.04 1.16 17.47
N GLY A 147 -9.96 1.96 18.55
CA GLY A 147 -10.33 1.55 19.92
C GLY A 147 -9.34 0.71 20.72
N ILE A 148 -8.24 0.25 20.13
CA ILE A 148 -7.24 -0.60 20.82
C ILE A 148 -6.06 0.23 21.36
N GLY A 149 -5.53 1.13 20.53
CA GLY A 149 -4.39 1.99 20.89
C GLY A 149 -3.04 1.27 20.75
N SER A 150 -2.07 1.67 21.57
CA SER A 150 -0.71 1.13 21.51
C SER A 150 -0.66 -0.33 21.98
N VAL A 151 0.08 -1.16 21.25
CA VAL A 151 0.25 -2.58 21.51
C VAL A 151 1.71 -3.00 21.30
N ALA A 152 2.08 -4.18 21.81
CA ALA A 152 3.37 -4.77 21.52
C ALA A 152 3.50 -5.10 20.00
N PRO A 153 4.73 -5.13 19.45
CA PRO A 153 4.96 -5.42 18.02
C PRO A 153 4.37 -6.75 17.53
N SER A 154 4.15 -7.72 18.42
CA SER A 154 3.42 -8.95 18.15
C SER A 154 2.49 -9.28 19.31
N GLY A 155 1.38 -9.93 19.00
CA GLY A 155 0.40 -10.31 20.01
C GLY A 155 -0.94 -10.70 19.42
N SER A 156 -1.90 -10.93 20.31
CA SER A 156 -3.30 -11.11 19.97
C SER A 156 -4.19 -10.39 20.96
N ARG A 157 -5.38 -9.98 20.51
CA ARG A 157 -6.38 -9.32 21.34
C ARG A 157 -7.79 -9.64 20.85
N GLN A 158 -8.66 -9.94 21.80
CA GLN A 158 -10.07 -10.15 21.52
C GLN A 158 -10.79 -8.80 21.33
N VAL A 159 -11.62 -8.72 20.30
CA VAL A 159 -12.46 -7.55 19.99
C VAL A 159 -13.90 -8.00 19.75
N CYS A 160 -14.87 -7.21 20.20
CA CYS A 160 -16.30 -7.53 20.07
C CYS A 160 -17.02 -6.33 19.43
N PRO A 161 -16.84 -6.10 18.12
CA PRO A 161 -17.45 -4.95 17.45
C PRO A 161 -18.96 -5.13 17.28
N ASP A 162 -19.73 -4.05 17.47
CA ASP A 162 -21.19 -4.05 17.26
C ASP A 162 -21.59 -3.86 15.78
N LYS A 163 -20.66 -3.36 14.97
CA LYS A 163 -20.82 -3.11 13.53
C LYS A 163 -19.58 -3.59 12.80
N THR A 164 -19.72 -3.90 11.51
CA THR A 164 -18.57 -4.21 10.65
C THR A 164 -17.50 -3.15 10.80
N THR A 165 -16.35 -3.56 11.32
CA THR A 165 -15.26 -2.66 11.73
C THR A 165 -13.97 -3.09 11.07
N LYS A 166 -13.32 -2.14 10.38
CA LYS A 166 -11.99 -2.32 9.82
C LYS A 166 -10.95 -1.90 10.84
N TYR A 167 -10.11 -2.84 11.26
CA TYR A 167 -8.96 -2.60 12.12
C TYR A 167 -7.72 -2.35 11.27
N THR A 168 -6.95 -1.34 11.61
CA THR A 168 -5.68 -0.98 10.97
C THR A 168 -4.59 -0.99 12.03
N ILE A 169 -3.54 -1.79 11.82
CA ILE A 169 -2.32 -1.75 12.62
C ILE A 169 -1.27 -0.90 11.92
N THR A 170 -0.60 -0.05 12.69
CA THR A 170 0.57 0.72 12.26
C THR A 170 1.78 0.26 13.08
N ALA A 171 2.78 -0.32 12.42
CA ALA A 171 4.03 -0.71 13.03
C ALA A 171 5.12 0.33 12.72
N THR A 172 5.83 0.78 13.76
CA THR A 172 6.84 1.84 13.69
C THR A 172 8.21 1.30 14.11
N GLY A 173 9.27 1.66 13.39
CA GLY A 173 10.64 1.28 13.69
C GLY A 173 11.65 2.30 13.13
N ALA A 174 12.94 2.04 13.35
CA ALA A 174 14.01 2.94 12.88
C ALA A 174 14.04 3.12 11.35
N GLY A 175 13.48 2.17 10.60
CA GLY A 175 13.35 2.21 9.14
C GLY A 175 12.04 2.84 8.63
N GLY A 176 11.25 3.48 9.51
CA GLY A 176 9.99 4.15 9.15
C GLY A 176 8.76 3.45 9.72
N SER A 177 7.67 3.41 8.96
CA SER A 177 6.39 2.84 9.41
C SER A 177 5.68 2.08 8.29
N GLN A 178 4.93 1.04 8.65
CA GLN A 178 4.09 0.26 7.74
C GLN A 178 2.73 -0.01 8.36
N MET A 179 1.74 -0.24 7.50
CA MET A 179 0.36 -0.50 7.92
C MET A 179 -0.18 -1.80 7.33
N ALA A 180 -1.01 -2.49 8.08
CA ALA A 180 -1.86 -3.59 7.61
C ALA A 180 -3.28 -3.39 8.13
N SER A 181 -4.27 -3.92 7.43
CA SER A 181 -5.66 -3.79 7.86
C SER A 181 -6.44 -5.06 7.65
N GLU A 182 -7.35 -5.34 8.57
CA GLU A 182 -8.23 -6.51 8.57
C GLU A 182 -9.66 -6.08 8.90
N THR A 183 -10.66 -6.71 8.29
CA THR A 183 -12.06 -6.32 8.50
C THR A 183 -12.82 -7.41 9.22
N VAL A 184 -13.30 -7.10 10.43
CA VAL A 184 -14.23 -7.97 11.14
C VAL A 184 -15.65 -7.60 10.71
N THR A 185 -16.29 -8.50 9.98
CA THR A 185 -17.67 -8.33 9.53
C THR A 185 -18.63 -8.70 10.66
N VAL A 186 -19.57 -7.80 10.97
CA VAL A 186 -20.64 -8.11 11.91
C VAL A 186 -21.86 -8.46 11.10
N ALA A 187 -22.31 -9.71 11.18
CA ALA A 187 -23.54 -10.14 10.55
C ALA A 187 -24.69 -9.36 11.18
N ALA A 188 -25.30 -8.47 10.39
CA ALA A 188 -26.60 -7.93 10.77
C ALA A 188 -27.57 -9.10 10.87
N ALA A 189 -28.40 -9.12 11.91
CA ALA A 189 -29.54 -10.03 11.96
C ALA A 189 -30.25 -9.94 10.61
N ALA A 190 -30.32 -11.07 9.89
CA ALA A 190 -31.05 -11.11 8.63
C ALA A 190 -32.42 -10.48 8.91
N PRO A 191 -32.92 -9.56 8.05
CA PRO A 191 -34.30 -9.12 8.18
C PRO A 191 -35.15 -10.38 8.33
N PRO A 192 -36.12 -10.42 9.28
CA PRO A 192 -36.94 -11.59 9.46
C PRO A 192 -37.40 -12.03 8.07
N PRO A 193 -37.25 -13.33 7.70
CA PRO A 193 -37.65 -13.78 6.38
C PRO A 193 -39.05 -13.22 6.13
N PRO A 194 -39.30 -12.53 5.00
CA PRO A 194 -40.63 -12.04 4.70
C PRO A 194 -41.59 -13.19 4.97
N PRO A 195 -42.70 -12.97 5.71
CA PRO A 195 -43.62 -14.04 6.06
C PRO A 195 -43.87 -14.87 4.80
N PRO A 196 -43.75 -16.21 4.87
CA PRO A 196 -43.91 -17.06 3.69
C PRO A 196 -45.13 -16.56 2.93
N PRO A 197 -45.02 -16.31 1.60
CA PRO A 197 -46.15 -15.86 0.81
C PRO A 197 -47.36 -16.70 1.24
N PRO A 198 -48.49 -16.07 1.65
CA PRO A 198 -49.66 -16.82 2.08
C PRO A 198 -49.87 -17.94 1.06
N ALA A 199 -49.87 -19.19 1.55
CA ALA A 199 -49.90 -20.39 0.71
C ALA A 199 -50.78 -20.11 -0.51
N ALA A 200 -50.17 -20.09 -1.71
CA ALA A 200 -50.69 -19.45 -2.91
C ALA A 200 -52.22 -19.48 -2.93
N ALA A 201 -52.84 -18.37 -2.53
CA ALA A 201 -54.28 -18.27 -2.48
C ALA A 201 -54.81 -18.67 -3.86
N LYS A 202 -55.70 -19.65 -3.91
CA LYS A 202 -56.10 -20.26 -5.18
C LYS A 202 -56.79 -19.18 -6.01
N VAL A 203 -56.41 -19.05 -7.27
CA VAL A 203 -57.10 -18.15 -8.20
C VAL A 203 -58.48 -18.74 -8.47
N ILE A 204 -59.53 -18.07 -8.03
CA ILE A 204 -60.93 -18.51 -8.22
C ILE A 204 -61.56 -17.89 -9.47
N ASP A 205 -61.09 -16.73 -9.93
CA ASP A 205 -61.46 -16.17 -11.23
C ASP A 205 -60.35 -15.25 -11.78
N ARG A 206 -60.33 -15.03 -13.10
CA ARG A 206 -59.34 -14.22 -13.82
C ARG A 206 -60.00 -13.36 -14.89
N LEU A 207 -59.64 -12.08 -14.92
CA LEU A 207 -59.89 -11.18 -16.04
C LEU A 207 -58.57 -10.66 -16.61
N ALA A 208 -58.36 -10.81 -17.92
CA ALA A 208 -57.27 -10.14 -18.62
C ALA A 208 -57.81 -8.87 -19.31
N ILE A 209 -57.22 -7.73 -18.99
CA ILE A 209 -57.51 -6.44 -19.64
C ILE A 209 -56.31 -5.97 -20.46
N HIS A 210 -56.59 -5.28 -21.56
CA HIS A 210 -55.56 -4.70 -22.42
C HIS A 210 -55.58 -3.17 -22.26
N VAL A 211 -54.85 -2.69 -21.27
CA VAL A 211 -54.64 -1.25 -21.07
C VAL A 211 -53.40 -0.86 -21.86
N ASN A 212 -53.58 -0.02 -22.87
CA ASN A 212 -52.46 0.51 -23.62
C ASN A 212 -51.84 1.67 -22.84
N PHE A 213 -50.52 1.62 -22.69
CA PHE A 213 -49.73 2.70 -22.13
C PHE A 213 -48.86 3.28 -23.24
N ASP A 214 -48.78 4.61 -23.32
CA ASP A 214 -47.85 5.26 -24.24
C ASP A 214 -46.41 4.85 -23.88
N THR A 215 -45.51 4.87 -24.88
CA THR A 215 -44.13 4.42 -24.72
C THR A 215 -43.46 5.06 -23.51
N ALA A 216 -42.94 4.23 -22.60
CA ALA A 216 -42.29 4.62 -21.34
C ALA A 216 -43.16 5.37 -20.31
N LYS A 217 -44.49 5.45 -20.49
CA LYS A 217 -45.41 6.02 -19.50
C LYS A 217 -46.19 4.94 -18.75
N SER A 218 -46.65 5.27 -17.55
CA SER A 218 -47.57 4.48 -16.72
C SER A 218 -48.94 5.14 -16.55
N ASP A 219 -49.18 6.28 -17.22
CA ASP A 219 -50.46 6.97 -17.19
C ASP A 219 -51.51 6.22 -17.99
N ILE A 220 -52.67 6.00 -17.38
CA ILE A 220 -53.83 5.41 -18.03
C ILE A 220 -54.44 6.42 -18.99
N ARG A 221 -54.60 6.05 -20.26
CA ARG A 221 -55.19 6.93 -21.27
C ARG A 221 -56.72 6.89 -21.18
N LYS A 222 -57.36 8.00 -21.52
CA LYS A 222 -58.84 8.09 -21.53
C LYS A 222 -59.50 7.05 -22.42
N ALA A 223 -58.86 6.68 -23.52
CA ALA A 223 -59.34 5.66 -24.46
C ALA A 223 -59.39 4.24 -23.84
N ASP A 224 -58.60 3.98 -22.80
CA ASP A 224 -58.52 2.68 -22.13
C ASP A 224 -59.42 2.61 -20.87
N ILE A 225 -60.16 3.68 -20.55
CA ILE A 225 -61.15 3.71 -19.45
C ILE A 225 -62.22 2.61 -19.60
N PRO A 226 -62.77 2.29 -20.79
CA PRO A 226 -63.74 1.21 -20.93
C PRO A 226 -63.21 -0.17 -20.52
N GLU A 227 -61.92 -0.46 -20.76
CA GLU A 227 -61.28 -1.70 -20.30
C GLU A 227 -61.16 -1.74 -18.78
N LEU A 228 -60.86 -0.59 -18.16
CA LEU A 228 -60.81 -0.48 -16.70
C LEU A 228 -62.19 -0.52 -16.05
N GLN A 229 -63.25 -0.13 -16.76
CA GLN A 229 -64.61 -0.33 -16.28
C GLN A 229 -64.93 -1.82 -16.16
N LYS A 230 -64.52 -2.64 -17.14
CA LYS A 230 -64.65 -4.11 -17.04
C LYS A 230 -63.94 -4.66 -15.81
N ALA A 231 -62.77 -4.11 -15.47
CA ALA A 231 -62.03 -4.47 -14.26
C ALA A 231 -62.79 -4.13 -12.96
N ILE A 232 -63.41 -2.94 -12.90
CA ILE A 232 -64.27 -2.55 -11.76
C ILE A 232 -65.46 -3.50 -11.65
N ASP A 233 -66.15 -3.75 -12.76
CA ASP A 233 -67.34 -4.60 -12.78
C ASP A 233 -67.01 -6.06 -12.42
N PHE A 234 -65.81 -6.52 -12.79
CA PHE A 234 -65.29 -7.83 -12.43
C PHE A 234 -65.02 -7.93 -10.92
N VAL A 235 -64.26 -7.00 -10.35
CA VAL A 235 -63.94 -7.02 -8.92
C VAL A 235 -65.18 -6.86 -8.04
N LYS A 236 -66.19 -6.09 -8.48
CA LYS A 236 -67.46 -5.92 -7.75
C LYS A 236 -68.26 -7.21 -7.59
N LYS A 237 -68.02 -8.23 -8.43
CA LYS A 237 -68.64 -9.57 -8.26
C LYS A 237 -68.10 -10.34 -7.05
N TYR A 238 -66.95 -9.91 -6.51
CA TYR A 238 -66.20 -10.61 -5.46
C TYR A 238 -65.91 -9.68 -4.27
N PRO A 239 -66.95 -9.18 -3.58
CA PRO A 239 -66.77 -8.25 -2.47
C PRO A 239 -66.02 -8.92 -1.31
N GLY A 240 -64.93 -8.30 -0.86
CA GLY A 240 -64.14 -8.77 0.28
C GLY A 240 -62.98 -9.70 -0.08
N ASN A 241 -62.97 -10.30 -1.27
CA ASN A 241 -61.87 -11.16 -1.71
C ASN A 241 -60.57 -10.37 -1.92
N LYS A 242 -59.44 -11.08 -1.76
CA LYS A 242 -58.12 -10.56 -2.14
C LYS A 242 -57.96 -10.61 -3.65
N ILE A 243 -57.28 -9.60 -4.20
CA ILE A 243 -57.10 -9.40 -5.63
C ILE A 243 -55.61 -9.29 -5.94
N SER A 244 -55.14 -10.01 -6.95
CA SER A 244 -53.80 -9.81 -7.54
C SER A 244 -53.92 -9.12 -8.88
N VAL A 245 -53.20 -8.02 -9.07
CA VAL A 245 -53.07 -7.30 -10.35
C VAL A 245 -51.68 -7.59 -10.90
N GLU A 246 -51.61 -8.38 -11.98
CA GLU A 246 -50.36 -8.84 -12.58
C GLU A 246 -50.08 -8.11 -13.90
N GLY A 247 -48.97 -7.39 -13.98
CA GLY A 247 -48.53 -6.71 -15.20
C GLY A 247 -47.63 -7.61 -16.04
N HIS A 248 -47.82 -7.59 -17.36
CA HIS A 248 -47.01 -8.34 -18.31
C HIS A 248 -46.55 -7.47 -19.49
N THR A 249 -45.39 -7.80 -20.06
CA THR A 249 -44.85 -7.18 -21.27
C THR A 249 -44.69 -8.20 -22.40
N ASP A 250 -44.47 -7.69 -23.62
CA ASP A 250 -43.86 -8.52 -24.67
C ASP A 250 -42.34 -8.65 -24.44
N SER A 251 -41.67 -9.44 -25.27
CA SER A 251 -40.24 -9.70 -25.13
C SER A 251 -39.32 -8.65 -25.75
N ARG A 252 -39.82 -7.44 -26.07
CA ARG A 252 -38.99 -6.38 -26.64
C ARG A 252 -38.45 -5.51 -25.51
N GLY A 253 -37.14 -5.25 -25.55
CA GLY A 253 -36.45 -4.49 -24.52
C GLY A 253 -35.73 -5.38 -23.51
N ALA A 254 -34.97 -4.78 -22.60
CA ALA A 254 -34.20 -5.51 -21.61
C ALA A 254 -35.11 -6.07 -20.49
N ALA A 255 -34.81 -7.27 -19.98
CA ALA A 255 -35.60 -7.92 -18.93
C ALA A 255 -35.82 -7.01 -17.69
N LYS A 256 -34.78 -6.31 -17.21
CA LYS A 256 -34.89 -5.36 -16.09
C LYS A 256 -35.83 -4.18 -16.39
N TYR A 257 -35.83 -3.71 -17.64
CA TYR A 257 -36.73 -2.65 -18.07
C TYR A 257 -38.18 -3.14 -18.14
N ASN A 258 -38.39 -4.34 -18.71
CA ASN A 258 -39.70 -4.98 -18.81
C ASN A 258 -40.29 -5.30 -17.44
N GLN A 259 -39.46 -5.73 -16.49
CA GLN A 259 -39.85 -5.91 -15.09
C GLN A 259 -40.40 -4.60 -14.50
N ALA A 260 -39.59 -3.53 -14.49
CA ALA A 260 -40.00 -2.24 -13.94
C ALA A 260 -41.23 -1.63 -14.67
N LEU A 261 -41.35 -1.84 -15.98
CA LEU A 261 -42.51 -1.39 -16.75
C LEU A 261 -43.78 -2.14 -16.33
N SER A 262 -43.70 -3.46 -16.17
CA SER A 262 -44.85 -4.27 -15.76
C SER A 262 -45.34 -3.94 -14.35
N GLU A 263 -44.42 -3.67 -13.41
CA GLU A 263 -44.74 -3.26 -12.04
C GLU A 263 -45.51 -1.94 -12.01
N ARG A 264 -45.01 -0.92 -12.71
CA ARG A 264 -45.68 0.39 -12.81
C ARG A 264 -47.08 0.29 -13.41
N ARG A 265 -47.28 -0.60 -14.40
CA ARG A 265 -48.60 -0.82 -15.03
C ARG A 265 -49.58 -1.50 -14.08
N ALA A 266 -49.12 -2.52 -13.36
CA ALA A 266 -49.93 -3.19 -12.35
C ALA A 266 -50.34 -2.23 -11.22
N GLU A 267 -49.40 -1.40 -10.78
CA GLU A 267 -49.66 -0.37 -9.78
C GLU A 267 -50.65 0.70 -10.25
N ALA A 268 -50.54 1.15 -11.51
CA ALA A 268 -51.50 2.10 -12.09
C ALA A 268 -52.94 1.53 -12.09
N VAL A 269 -53.11 0.25 -12.47
CA VAL A 269 -54.42 -0.42 -12.43
C VAL A 269 -54.91 -0.60 -11.01
N LYS A 270 -54.06 -1.00 -10.06
CA LYS A 270 -54.40 -1.06 -8.62
C LYS A 270 -54.92 0.30 -8.13
N ASN A 271 -54.20 1.37 -8.39
CA ASN A 271 -54.58 2.73 -7.97
C ASN A 271 -55.93 3.15 -8.57
N TYR A 272 -56.18 2.77 -9.83
CA TYR A 272 -57.45 3.02 -10.47
C TYR A 272 -58.61 2.26 -9.80
N LEU A 273 -58.42 0.98 -9.47
CA LEU A 273 -59.42 0.14 -8.78
C LEU A 273 -59.71 0.66 -7.36
N VAL A 274 -58.69 1.09 -6.62
CA VAL A 274 -58.88 1.70 -5.30
C VAL A 274 -59.69 2.99 -5.41
N LYS A 275 -59.33 3.86 -6.34
CA LYS A 275 -59.95 5.19 -6.49
C LYS A 275 -61.40 5.13 -7.01
N ASN A 276 -61.70 4.23 -7.95
CA ASN A 276 -62.97 4.24 -8.69
C ASN A 276 -63.82 2.97 -8.45
N GLY A 277 -63.23 1.88 -7.96
CA GLY A 277 -63.89 0.58 -7.78
C GLY A 277 -64.43 0.33 -6.37
N ASN A 278 -64.19 1.25 -5.42
CA ASN A 278 -64.52 1.07 -3.99
C ASN A 278 -63.88 -0.19 -3.38
N VAL A 279 -62.63 -0.48 -3.77
CA VAL A 279 -61.85 -1.62 -3.28
C VAL A 279 -60.80 -1.11 -2.32
N LYS A 280 -60.68 -1.72 -1.14
CA LYS A 280 -59.65 -1.33 -0.19
C LYS A 280 -58.26 -1.68 -0.72
N ALA A 281 -57.31 -0.76 -0.59
CA ALA A 281 -55.94 -0.96 -1.06
C ALA A 281 -55.24 -2.18 -0.43
N GLU A 282 -55.60 -2.52 0.82
CA GLU A 282 -55.12 -3.71 1.55
C GLU A 282 -55.57 -5.04 0.91
N ASN A 283 -56.68 -5.03 0.16
CA ASN A 283 -57.19 -6.20 -0.53
C ASN A 283 -56.58 -6.38 -1.93
N ILE A 284 -55.78 -5.42 -2.42
CA ILE A 284 -55.17 -5.49 -3.75
C ILE A 284 -53.65 -5.58 -3.64
N GLN A 285 -53.08 -6.66 -4.15
CA GLN A 285 -51.66 -6.79 -4.41
C GLN A 285 -51.38 -6.51 -5.89
N SER A 286 -50.27 -5.84 -6.19
CA SER A 286 -49.84 -5.58 -7.57
C SER A 286 -48.44 -6.12 -7.76
N ALA A 287 -48.21 -6.86 -8.84
CA ALA A 287 -46.92 -7.43 -9.18
C ALA A 287 -46.64 -7.29 -10.68
N GLY A 288 -45.40 -6.98 -11.04
CA GLY A 288 -44.94 -7.07 -12.41
C GLY A 288 -44.22 -8.38 -12.67
N PHE A 289 -44.42 -8.97 -13.84
CA PHE A 289 -43.73 -10.19 -14.28
C PHE A 289 -42.88 -9.99 -15.53
N GLY A 290 -42.80 -8.76 -16.04
CA GLY A 290 -42.15 -8.46 -17.31
C GLY A 290 -42.61 -9.42 -18.41
N GLU A 291 -41.64 -10.00 -19.11
CA GLU A 291 -41.85 -10.95 -20.21
C GLU A 291 -41.87 -12.42 -19.77
N THR A 292 -41.78 -12.70 -18.46
CA THR A 292 -41.52 -14.07 -17.94
C THR A 292 -42.74 -15.01 -17.99
N LYS A 293 -43.95 -14.47 -18.18
CA LYS A 293 -45.20 -15.23 -18.27
C LYS A 293 -45.97 -14.93 -19.59
N PRO A 294 -45.44 -15.33 -20.75
CA PRO A 294 -46.12 -15.13 -22.04
C PRO A 294 -47.32 -16.06 -22.18
N ILE A 295 -48.40 -15.58 -22.81
CA ILE A 295 -49.59 -16.37 -23.16
C ILE A 295 -49.74 -16.61 -24.67
N ALA A 296 -48.86 -15.98 -25.45
CA ALA A 296 -48.80 -16.12 -26.90
C ALA A 296 -47.35 -15.96 -27.39
N ASP A 297 -47.11 -16.33 -28.64
CA ASP A 297 -45.78 -16.26 -29.25
C ASP A 297 -45.28 -14.81 -29.40
N ASN A 298 -44.17 -14.50 -28.73
CA ASN A 298 -43.51 -13.20 -28.80
C ASN A 298 -42.86 -12.89 -30.16
N LYS A 299 -42.77 -13.86 -31.08
CA LYS A 299 -42.26 -13.63 -32.44
C LYS A 299 -43.27 -12.97 -33.36
N THR A 300 -44.56 -13.00 -33.04
CA THR A 300 -45.63 -12.43 -33.87
C THR A 300 -46.16 -11.12 -33.28
N LYS A 301 -46.54 -10.14 -34.13
CA LYS A 301 -47.15 -8.89 -33.67
C LYS A 301 -48.43 -9.14 -32.84
N GLN A 302 -49.21 -10.14 -33.24
CA GLN A 302 -50.44 -10.53 -32.54
C GLN A 302 -50.14 -11.14 -31.16
N GLY A 303 -49.14 -12.02 -31.06
CA GLY A 303 -48.77 -12.62 -29.78
C GLY A 303 -48.12 -11.60 -28.83
N GLN A 304 -47.30 -10.68 -29.34
CA GLN A 304 -46.81 -9.54 -28.57
C GLN A 304 -47.96 -8.68 -28.02
N PHE A 305 -48.98 -8.42 -28.83
CA PHE A 305 -50.18 -7.68 -28.37
C PHE A 305 -50.89 -8.41 -27.23
N LYS A 306 -51.09 -9.73 -27.35
CA LYS A 306 -51.69 -10.56 -26.27
C LYS A 306 -50.82 -10.59 -25.01
N ASN A 307 -49.50 -10.57 -25.14
CA ASN A 307 -48.58 -10.59 -23.99
C ASN A 307 -48.56 -9.26 -23.22
N ARG A 308 -48.77 -8.13 -23.91
CA ARG A 308 -48.92 -6.80 -23.29
C ARG A 308 -50.30 -6.65 -22.65
N ARG A 309 -50.46 -7.20 -21.45
CA ARG A 309 -51.73 -7.21 -20.71
C ARG A 309 -51.53 -6.94 -19.22
N VAL A 310 -52.64 -6.66 -18.55
CA VAL A 310 -52.74 -6.74 -17.09
C VAL A 310 -53.77 -7.82 -16.76
N GLU A 311 -53.42 -8.77 -15.92
CA GLU A 311 -54.35 -9.76 -15.38
C GLU A 311 -54.84 -9.33 -13.99
N ILE A 312 -56.12 -9.53 -13.73
CA ILE A 312 -56.75 -9.31 -12.44
C ILE A 312 -57.25 -10.67 -11.97
N LEU A 313 -56.69 -11.16 -10.88
CA LEU A 313 -56.96 -12.46 -10.31
C LEU A 313 -57.73 -12.27 -9.01
N ILE A 314 -58.84 -12.98 -8.85
CA ILE A 314 -59.53 -13.09 -7.56
C ILE A 314 -58.94 -14.29 -6.84
N LEU A 315 -58.51 -14.06 -5.61
CA LEU A 315 -57.87 -15.05 -4.77
C LEU A 315 -58.88 -15.58 -3.75
N SER A 316 -58.81 -16.90 -3.48
CA SER A 316 -59.52 -17.49 -2.36
C SER A 316 -59.05 -16.86 -1.05
N ASP A 317 -59.95 -16.80 -0.05
CA ASP A 317 -59.64 -16.25 1.27
C ASP A 317 -58.47 -16.99 1.98
#